data_AF-A0A669PNB5-F1
#
_entry.id   AF-A0A669PNB5-F1
#
_cell.length_a   1.000
_cell.length_b   1.000
_cell.length_c   1.000
_cell.angle_alpha   90.00
_cell.angle_beta   90.00
_cell.angle_gamma   90.00
#
_symmetry.space_group_name_H-M   'P 1'
#
loop_
_entity.id
_entity.type
_entity.pdbx_description
1 polymer ?
#
loop_
_entity_poly.entity_id
_entity_poly.type
_entity_poly.pdbx_seq_one_letter_code
_entity_poly.pdbx_strand_id
1 'polypeptide(L)'
;NRERGALIWDGCRGAALLACSLPSLPLCVDYQQPHSHRTLPAVGRKSPHALVENSGGQACKPKTNIVFLKVHKSASSTVMNVLFRFGEMHNLTFAFPLRGGHQLFYPRHFMARFVEGFSPRKPPQFNILCHHMRFLRPEVRGTKVVPSTAVYFSILRNPVQLMESSFVYYKGTSAFSRARSLEEFLSQPYRFYNPKAGDSHYAKNLMTFDFGFNPDAEVTAKRVNLMLKAIEASFDLLLISEYFDESMVLLKETLCWDLDSVVSFPLNSRDSSTRSPLSSITAEKIKAWNRLDWEIYTHFNRTFWERIERDVGRERMWREVRALRQRQAELARTCLQGTGSVGPKDIKDSSLRPLQYGNARILGYNLKQGLDEATEHMCRRLVTPELQYSTAPLWALWTYLTVTPLRSLLSQQG
;
A
#
# COMPACT_ATOMS: atom_id res chain seq x y z
N ASN A 1 -30.93 -21.24 57.60
CA ASN A 1 -32.38 -21.53 57.71
C ASN A 1 -33.01 -21.28 56.36
N ARG A 2 -33.23 -22.33 55.55
CA ARG A 2 -34.45 -23.18 55.55
C ARG A 2 -35.72 -22.30 55.46
N GLU A 3 -36.67 -22.46 54.56
CA GLU A 3 -36.96 -23.46 53.52
C GLU A 3 -38.30 -23.01 52.88
N ARG A 4 -38.51 -23.35 51.58
CA ARG A 4 -39.79 -23.71 50.93
C ARG A 4 -40.95 -22.68 50.96
N GLY A 5 -41.73 -22.47 49.89
CA GLY A 5 -41.86 -23.13 48.61
C GLY A 5 -43.26 -22.87 48.02
N ALA A 6 -43.31 -22.75 46.69
CA ALA A 6 -44.37 -23.25 45.77
C ALA A 6 -45.76 -22.55 45.82
N LEU A 7 -46.50 -22.22 44.75
CA LEU A 7 -47.02 -23.01 43.61
C LEU A 7 -48.06 -22.08 42.89
N ILE A 8 -48.14 -21.89 41.55
CA ILE A 8 -49.01 -22.56 40.52
C ILE A 8 -49.13 -21.55 39.34
N TRP A 9 -48.68 -21.84 38.10
CA TRP A 9 -49.39 -22.46 36.94
C TRP A 9 -50.70 -21.73 36.56
N ASP A 10 -51.02 -21.33 35.33
CA ASP A 10 -51.03 -22.10 34.09
C ASP A 10 -51.32 -21.19 32.86
N GLY A 11 -50.97 -21.61 31.64
CA GLY A 11 -51.39 -20.88 30.43
C GLY A 11 -50.68 -21.20 29.10
N CYS A 12 -50.80 -22.45 28.64
CA CYS A 12 -50.29 -23.03 27.40
C CYS A 12 -50.62 -22.33 26.06
N ARG A 13 -49.70 -22.49 25.06
CA ARG A 13 -49.86 -23.12 23.71
C ARG A 13 -48.67 -22.67 22.83
N GLY A 14 -47.69 -23.53 22.48
CA GLY A 14 -47.70 -24.52 21.39
C GLY A 14 -47.07 -23.88 20.13
N ALA A 15 -46.05 -24.38 19.44
CA ALA A 15 -45.72 -25.77 19.09
C ALA A 15 -44.21 -25.96 18.80
N ALA A 16 -43.80 -27.22 18.87
CA ALA A 16 -42.45 -27.75 18.73
C ALA A 16 -41.94 -27.86 17.28
N LEU A 17 -40.62 -27.98 17.11
CA LEU A 17 -39.99 -28.95 16.21
C LEU A 17 -38.51 -29.21 16.58
N LEU A 18 -38.08 -30.41 16.22
CA LEU A 18 -37.08 -31.27 16.84
C LEU A 18 -35.60 -30.83 16.73
N ALA A 19 -34.83 -31.35 17.68
CA ALA A 19 -33.38 -31.45 17.68
C ALA A 19 -32.85 -32.42 16.61
N CYS A 20 -31.65 -32.11 16.07
CA CYS A 20 -30.56 -33.08 15.90
C CYS A 20 -29.25 -32.41 15.43
N SER A 21 -28.17 -32.77 16.13
CA SER A 21 -26.85 -33.14 15.59
C SER A 21 -25.88 -32.09 15.01
N LEU A 22 -24.79 -31.89 15.75
CA LEU A 22 -23.47 -31.44 15.30
C LEU A 22 -22.88 -32.37 14.22
N PRO A 23 -21.91 -31.86 13.43
CA PRO A 23 -20.71 -32.67 13.23
C PRO A 23 -19.39 -31.92 13.38
N SER A 24 -18.48 -32.66 14.01
CA SER A 24 -17.05 -32.50 14.17
C SER A 24 -16.30 -32.84 12.85
N LEU A 25 -15.14 -32.20 12.64
CA LEU A 25 -14.16 -32.50 11.60
C LEU A 25 -13.35 -33.78 11.90
N PRO A 26 -12.97 -34.56 10.86
CA PRO A 26 -11.71 -35.31 10.81
C PRO A 26 -10.86 -34.83 9.61
N LEU A 27 -9.56 -34.53 9.79
CA LEU A 27 -8.38 -35.43 9.81
C LEU A 27 -7.97 -36.01 8.44
N CYS A 28 -6.65 -35.97 8.25
CA CYS A 28 -5.85 -36.29 7.08
C CYS A 28 -6.16 -37.64 6.40
N VAL A 29 -6.00 -37.69 5.08
CA VAL A 29 -5.85 -38.95 4.33
C VAL A 29 -4.68 -38.81 3.35
N ASP A 30 -3.71 -39.70 3.53
CA ASP A 30 -2.59 -40.01 2.66
C ASP A 30 -3.02 -40.41 1.25
N TYR A 31 -2.29 -39.93 0.23
CA TYR A 31 -2.45 -40.39 -1.14
C TYR A 31 -1.35 -41.41 -1.47
N GLN A 32 -1.70 -42.70 -1.44
CA GLN A 32 -0.86 -43.81 -1.89
C GLN A 32 -0.91 -43.97 -3.42
N GLN A 33 0.27 -44.22 -4.00
CA GLN A 33 0.48 -44.62 -5.40
C GLN A 33 -0.16 -45.98 -5.73
N PRO A 34 -0.34 -46.25 -7.03
CA PRO A 34 -0.09 -47.58 -7.57
C PRO A 34 1.02 -47.56 -8.63
N HIS A 35 1.95 -48.52 -8.49
CA HIS A 35 2.87 -48.95 -9.53
C HIS A 35 2.17 -49.96 -10.46
N SER A 36 2.37 -49.82 -11.77
CA SER A 36 2.43 -50.97 -12.69
C SER A 36 3.37 -50.69 -13.87
N HIS A 37 4.13 -51.71 -14.23
CA HIS A 37 5.30 -51.71 -15.12
C HIS A 37 5.03 -51.72 -16.63
N ARG A 38 6.07 -51.28 -17.38
CA ARG A 38 6.47 -51.59 -18.79
C ARG A 38 5.61 -50.95 -19.89
N THR A 39 6.12 -50.37 -20.99
CA THR A 39 7.31 -50.69 -21.81
C THR A 39 7.67 -49.47 -22.70
N LEU A 40 8.94 -49.26 -23.04
CA LEU A 40 9.40 -48.29 -24.07
C LEU A 40 9.08 -48.78 -25.49
N PRO A 41 8.98 -47.88 -26.49
CA PRO A 41 10.13 -47.67 -27.36
C PRO A 41 10.42 -46.20 -27.72
N ALA A 42 11.67 -45.98 -28.14
CA ALA A 42 12.21 -44.73 -28.63
C ALA A 42 11.74 -44.40 -30.06
N VAL A 43 11.77 -43.10 -30.42
CA VAL A 43 12.41 -42.49 -31.62
C VAL A 43 11.82 -41.08 -31.80
N GLY A 44 12.71 -40.10 -31.96
CA GLY A 44 12.37 -38.68 -31.97
C GLY A 44 11.82 -38.16 -33.30
N ARG A 45 11.32 -36.92 -33.24
CA ARG A 45 11.42 -35.91 -34.32
C ARG A 45 11.09 -34.53 -33.74
N LYS A 46 12.01 -33.59 -33.96
CA LYS A 46 11.81 -32.16 -33.78
C LYS A 46 10.66 -31.70 -34.68
N SER A 47 9.78 -30.83 -34.18
CA SER A 47 8.98 -29.94 -35.01
C SER A 47 8.71 -28.63 -34.26
N PRO A 48 8.65 -27.49 -34.96
CA PRO A 48 8.98 -26.18 -34.41
C PRO A 48 7.80 -25.53 -33.69
N HIS A 49 8.13 -24.77 -32.65
CA HIS A 49 7.22 -23.82 -32.04
C HIS A 49 6.70 -22.85 -33.10
N ALA A 50 5.42 -22.96 -33.42
CA ALA A 50 4.69 -21.94 -34.16
C ALA A 50 4.69 -20.66 -33.33
N LEU A 51 5.44 -19.66 -33.80
CA LEU A 51 5.32 -18.29 -33.35
C LEU A 51 3.93 -17.79 -33.77
N VAL A 52 3.04 -17.62 -32.80
CA VAL A 52 1.86 -16.78 -32.99
C VAL A 52 2.35 -15.35 -32.97
N GLU A 53 2.68 -14.82 -34.14
CA GLU A 53 2.83 -13.40 -34.36
C GLU A 53 1.47 -12.75 -34.15
N ASN A 54 1.31 -12.04 -33.03
CA ASN A 54 0.17 -11.17 -32.82
C ASN A 54 0.52 -9.78 -33.35
N SER A 55 -0.30 -9.36 -34.32
CA SER A 55 -0.33 -8.10 -35.03
C SER A 55 -0.09 -6.85 -34.16
N GLY A 56 0.91 -6.04 -34.52
CA GLY A 56 0.80 -4.58 -34.63
C GLY A 56 0.48 -3.72 -33.39
N GLY A 57 0.56 -4.22 -32.16
CA GLY A 57 0.48 -3.38 -30.97
C GLY A 57 1.79 -2.62 -30.77
N GLN A 58 1.82 -1.31 -31.01
CA GLN A 58 3.00 -0.49 -30.74
C GLN A 58 3.44 -0.69 -29.29
N ALA A 59 4.62 -1.28 -29.07
CA ALA A 59 5.12 -1.60 -27.74
C ALA A 59 5.15 -0.34 -26.86
N CYS A 60 4.35 -0.31 -25.79
CA CYS A 60 4.34 0.83 -24.89
C CYS A 60 5.68 0.95 -24.16
N LYS A 61 6.25 2.15 -24.13
CA LYS A 61 7.50 2.40 -23.41
C LYS A 61 7.23 2.55 -21.90
N PRO A 62 8.02 1.88 -21.03
CA PRO A 62 7.91 2.03 -19.58
C PRO A 62 7.94 3.50 -19.17
N LYS A 63 6.98 3.91 -18.33
CA LYS A 63 6.90 5.26 -17.79
C LYS A 63 7.88 5.38 -16.62
N THR A 64 8.72 6.41 -16.66
CA THR A 64 9.76 6.65 -15.64
C THR A 64 9.51 7.89 -14.79
N ASN A 65 8.71 8.84 -15.29
CA ASN A 65 8.33 10.03 -14.55
C ASN A 65 7.02 9.77 -13.80
N ILE A 66 7.05 9.85 -12.47
CA ILE A 66 5.98 9.36 -11.60
C ILE A 66 5.76 10.33 -10.44
N VAL A 67 4.50 10.63 -10.17
CA VAL A 67 4.05 11.24 -8.92
C VAL A 67 3.13 10.26 -8.22
N PHE A 68 3.56 9.80 -7.07
CA PHE A 68 2.74 9.00 -6.17
C PHE A 68 2.40 9.81 -4.92
N LEU A 69 1.14 10.23 -4.79
CA LEU A 69 0.66 10.81 -3.53
C LEU A 69 0.46 9.67 -2.53
N LYS A 70 1.37 9.59 -1.57
CA LYS A 70 1.34 8.60 -0.49
C LYS A 70 0.30 8.98 0.56
N VAL A 71 -0.83 8.29 0.57
CA VAL A 71 -1.86 8.42 1.62
C VAL A 71 -1.45 7.62 2.85
N HIS A 72 -1.72 8.14 4.04
CA HIS A 72 -1.40 7.46 5.29
C HIS A 72 -2.24 6.21 5.49
N LYS A 73 -1.62 5.14 6.01
CA LYS A 73 -2.28 3.88 6.43
C LYS A 73 -3.08 3.15 5.32
N SER A 74 -2.75 3.37 4.05
CA SER A 74 -3.39 2.77 2.86
C SER A 74 -2.44 1.86 2.06
N ALA A 75 -1.64 1.02 2.74
CA ALA A 75 -0.62 0.15 2.10
C ALA A 75 0.43 0.90 1.25
N SER A 76 0.52 2.22 1.41
CA SER A 76 1.30 3.11 0.56
C SER A 76 2.83 2.94 0.72
N SER A 77 3.29 2.37 1.83
CA SER A 77 4.71 1.98 2.02
C SER A 77 5.14 0.84 1.10
N THR A 78 4.22 -0.09 0.78
CA THR A 78 4.49 -1.18 -0.15
C THR A 78 4.64 -0.66 -1.57
N VAL A 79 3.72 0.23 -1.99
CA VAL A 79 3.80 0.93 -3.29
C VAL A 79 5.08 1.76 -3.39
N MET A 80 5.46 2.46 -2.32
CA MET A 80 6.71 3.21 -2.26
C MET A 80 7.94 2.32 -2.45
N ASN A 81 7.99 1.13 -1.83
CA ASN A 81 9.07 0.16 -2.05
C ASN A 81 9.13 -0.31 -3.52
N VAL A 82 7.98 -0.56 -4.16
CA VAL A 82 7.90 -0.86 -5.60
C VAL A 82 8.52 0.26 -6.43
N LEU A 83 8.17 1.52 -6.16
CA LEU A 83 8.71 2.68 -6.87
C LEU A 83 10.22 2.85 -6.66
N PHE A 84 10.70 2.63 -5.44
CA PHE A 84 12.13 2.68 -5.15
C PHE A 84 12.92 1.63 -5.92
N ARG A 85 12.46 0.38 -5.89
CA ARG A 85 13.10 -0.74 -6.61
C ARG A 85 13.15 -0.49 -8.11
N PHE A 86 12.04 -0.01 -8.68
CA PHE A 86 12.00 0.36 -10.09
C PHE A 86 12.99 1.50 -10.39
N GLY A 87 12.98 2.56 -9.59
CA GLY A 87 13.89 3.68 -9.82
C GLY A 87 15.37 3.32 -9.71
N GLU A 88 15.76 2.47 -8.74
CA GLU A 88 17.12 1.96 -8.67
C GLU A 88 17.50 1.12 -9.88
N MET A 89 16.63 0.21 -10.32
CA MET A 89 16.88 -0.64 -11.48
C MET A 89 17.06 0.16 -12.78
N HIS A 90 16.40 1.31 -12.88
CA HIS A 90 16.39 2.16 -14.08
C HIS A 90 17.24 3.44 -13.93
N ASN A 91 18.08 3.53 -12.89
CA ASN A 91 18.93 4.67 -12.61
C ASN A 91 18.17 6.03 -12.56
N LEU A 92 16.98 6.04 -11.94
CA LEU A 92 16.10 7.20 -11.86
C LEU A 92 16.37 8.07 -10.62
N THR A 93 16.05 9.35 -10.75
CA THR A 93 16.21 10.34 -9.68
C THR A 93 14.93 10.49 -8.85
N PHE A 94 15.10 10.60 -7.52
CA PHE A 94 13.99 10.74 -6.57
C PHE A 94 13.95 12.14 -5.96
N ALA A 95 12.74 12.69 -5.82
CA ALA A 95 12.49 13.93 -5.11
C ALA A 95 12.41 13.65 -3.59
N PHE A 96 13.57 13.61 -2.93
CA PHE A 96 13.68 13.37 -1.49
C PHE A 96 13.36 14.61 -0.64
N PRO A 97 12.93 14.45 0.62
CA PRO A 97 12.79 15.56 1.55
C PRO A 97 14.12 16.17 1.95
N LEU A 98 14.09 17.46 2.29
CA LEU A 98 15.26 18.19 2.78
C LEU A 98 15.95 17.48 3.95
N ARG A 99 17.29 17.48 3.93
CA ARG A 99 18.17 17.05 5.04
C ARG A 99 17.89 15.63 5.55
N GLY A 100 17.54 14.71 4.64
CA GLY A 100 17.25 13.32 4.99
C GLY A 100 15.96 13.13 5.78
N GLY A 101 15.03 14.09 5.72
CA GLY A 101 13.70 13.94 6.32
C GLY A 101 12.90 12.80 5.70
N HIS A 102 11.86 12.34 6.40
CA HIS A 102 11.01 11.24 5.94
C HIS A 102 9.74 11.69 5.21
N GLN A 103 9.39 12.98 5.32
CA GLN A 103 8.18 13.57 4.77
C GLN A 103 8.47 14.96 4.21
N LEU A 104 7.70 15.38 3.20
CA LEU A 104 7.88 16.66 2.51
C LEU A 104 7.17 17.80 3.24
N PHE A 105 7.66 18.09 4.45
CA PHE A 105 7.19 19.19 5.32
C PHE A 105 5.72 19.09 5.77
N TYR A 106 5.20 17.86 5.83
CA TYR A 106 3.89 17.55 6.40
C TYR A 106 3.86 17.93 7.90
N PRO A 107 2.75 18.48 8.43
CA PRO A 107 1.39 18.55 7.87
C PRO A 107 1.06 19.82 7.05
N ARG A 108 2.06 20.66 6.74
CA ARG A 108 1.85 21.83 5.89
C ARG A 108 1.72 21.40 4.43
N HIS A 109 1.02 22.20 3.62
CA HIS A 109 0.95 21.99 2.17
C HIS A 109 2.35 21.88 1.58
N PHE A 110 2.51 20.92 0.67
CA PHE A 110 3.72 20.70 -0.08
C PHE A 110 4.10 21.96 -0.87
N MET A 111 5.39 22.25 -0.92
CA MET A 111 5.98 23.23 -1.81
C MET A 111 7.23 22.63 -2.44
N ALA A 112 7.50 22.95 -3.70
CA ALA A 112 8.62 22.37 -4.44
C ALA A 112 9.98 22.59 -3.73
N ARG A 113 10.11 23.71 -3.00
CA ARG A 113 11.28 24.04 -2.17
C ARG A 113 11.56 23.07 -1.01
N PHE A 114 10.65 22.16 -0.70
CA PHE A 114 10.86 21.13 0.34
C PHE A 114 11.51 19.86 -0.20
N VAL A 115 11.83 19.84 -1.50
CA VAL A 115 12.60 18.78 -2.14
C VAL A 115 14.09 19.13 -2.08
N GLU A 116 14.91 18.20 -1.62
CA GLU A 116 16.38 18.31 -1.61
C GLU A 116 16.92 18.51 -3.03
N GLY A 117 17.80 19.49 -3.23
CA GLY A 117 18.35 19.82 -4.55
C GLY A 117 17.39 20.58 -5.49
N PHE A 118 16.16 20.89 -5.08
CA PHE A 118 15.26 21.72 -5.88
C PHE A 118 15.84 23.12 -6.11
N SER A 119 15.71 23.62 -7.34
CA SER A 119 16.04 24.99 -7.70
C SER A 119 14.99 25.55 -8.65
N PRO A 120 14.40 26.73 -8.36
CA PRO A 120 13.37 27.33 -9.21
C PRO A 120 13.92 27.81 -10.57
N ARG A 121 15.25 27.88 -10.73
CA ARG A 121 15.93 28.31 -11.96
C ARG A 121 16.33 27.15 -12.88
N LYS A 122 16.16 25.90 -12.42
CA LYS A 122 16.52 24.70 -13.18
C LYS A 122 15.24 24.04 -13.73
N PRO A 123 15.34 23.32 -14.86
CA PRO A 123 14.26 22.44 -15.31
C PRO A 123 13.97 21.38 -14.23
N PRO A 124 12.82 20.68 -14.28
CA PRO A 124 12.53 19.61 -13.32
C PRO A 124 13.64 18.56 -13.34
N GLN A 125 14.07 18.17 -12.14
CA GLN A 125 15.29 17.37 -11.96
C GLN A 125 14.99 15.94 -11.50
N PHE A 126 13.73 15.62 -11.21
CA PHE A 126 13.37 14.36 -10.56
C PHE A 126 12.43 13.54 -11.42
N ASN A 127 12.67 12.24 -11.48
CA ASN A 127 11.77 11.28 -12.13
C ASN A 127 10.64 10.89 -11.20
N ILE A 128 10.92 10.57 -9.93
CA ILE A 128 9.94 9.97 -9.00
C ILE A 128 9.73 10.86 -7.76
N LEU A 129 8.48 11.19 -7.46
CA LEU A 129 8.05 11.84 -6.23
C LEU A 129 7.08 10.91 -5.48
N CYS A 130 7.47 10.37 -4.31
CA CYS A 130 6.68 9.33 -3.64
C CYS A 130 6.65 9.39 -2.09
N HIS A 131 7.16 10.47 -1.48
CA HIS A 131 7.11 10.66 -0.02
C HIS A 131 5.79 11.25 0.47
N HIS A 132 5.48 11.07 1.76
CA HIS A 132 4.33 11.71 2.38
C HIS A 132 4.37 13.24 2.26
N MET A 133 3.26 13.81 1.83
CA MET A 133 3.08 15.24 1.64
C MET A 133 1.60 15.59 1.80
N ARG A 134 1.29 16.85 2.10
CA ARG A 134 -0.07 17.38 1.94
C ARG A 134 -0.17 17.99 0.55
N PHE A 135 -0.92 17.36 -0.34
CA PHE A 135 -0.87 17.66 -1.76
C PHE A 135 -1.23 19.12 -2.07
N LEU A 136 -0.49 19.72 -2.99
CA LEU A 136 -0.80 21.04 -3.53
C LEU A 136 -0.48 21.02 -5.03
N ARG A 137 -1.52 20.83 -5.85
CA ARG A 137 -1.40 20.61 -7.30
C ARG A 137 -0.49 21.62 -8.02
N PRO A 138 -0.58 22.94 -7.77
CA PRO A 138 0.29 23.93 -8.44
C PRO A 138 1.78 23.82 -8.10
N GLU A 139 2.14 23.12 -7.01
CA GLU A 139 3.54 22.92 -6.60
C GLU A 139 4.15 21.65 -7.19
N VAL A 140 3.32 20.70 -7.62
CA VAL A 140 3.78 19.47 -8.27
C VAL A 140 3.70 19.57 -9.79
N ARG A 141 2.61 20.15 -10.32
CA ARG A 141 2.35 20.31 -11.76
C ARG A 141 3.22 21.41 -12.38
N GLY A 142 3.42 21.32 -13.69
CA GLY A 142 4.01 22.41 -14.48
C GLY A 142 5.53 22.43 -14.40
N THR A 143 6.17 21.27 -14.39
CA THR A 143 7.63 21.12 -14.48
C THR A 143 8.43 21.66 -13.28
N LYS A 144 7.79 21.88 -12.12
CA LYS A 144 8.52 22.33 -10.91
C LYS A 144 9.42 21.23 -10.36
N VAL A 145 8.87 20.06 -10.08
CA VAL A 145 9.60 18.95 -9.43
C VAL A 145 9.86 17.84 -10.43
N VAL A 146 8.81 17.38 -11.09
CA VAL A 146 8.84 16.30 -12.09
C VAL A 146 8.44 16.82 -13.48
N PRO A 147 8.87 16.16 -14.57
CA PRO A 147 8.45 16.51 -15.93
C PRO A 147 6.92 16.47 -16.13
N SER A 148 6.42 17.23 -17.11
CA SER A 148 4.99 17.27 -17.47
C SER A 148 4.44 15.94 -18.00
N THR A 149 5.33 15.02 -18.40
CA THR A 149 4.99 13.67 -18.85
C THR A 149 4.78 12.68 -17.69
N ALA A 150 4.90 13.14 -16.44
CA ALA A 150 4.75 12.28 -15.28
C ALA A 150 3.32 11.73 -15.15
N VAL A 151 3.22 10.45 -14.78
CA VAL A 151 1.96 9.81 -14.42
C VAL A 151 1.68 10.06 -12.94
N TYR A 152 0.51 10.57 -12.63
CA TYR A 152 0.06 10.89 -11.28
C TYR A 152 -0.86 9.79 -10.78
N PHE A 153 -0.53 9.19 -9.65
CA PHE A 153 -1.42 8.24 -9.01
C PHE A 153 -1.38 8.34 -7.49
N SER A 154 -2.36 7.73 -6.84
CA SER A 154 -2.44 7.63 -5.38
C SER A 154 -3.11 6.32 -4.99
N ILE A 155 -3.25 6.06 -3.70
CA ILE A 155 -3.89 4.87 -3.16
C ILE A 155 -4.85 5.22 -2.04
N LEU A 156 -6.08 4.74 -2.16
CA LEU A 156 -7.15 4.94 -1.19
C LEU A 156 -7.32 3.70 -0.32
N ARG A 157 -8.05 3.88 0.78
CA ARG A 157 -8.48 2.79 1.66
C ARG A 157 -9.88 3.09 2.19
N ASN A 158 -10.65 2.05 2.48
CA ASN A 158 -11.94 2.19 3.13
C ASN A 158 -11.80 2.99 4.44
N PRO A 159 -12.53 4.11 4.60
CA PRO A 159 -12.39 4.99 5.77
C PRO A 159 -12.66 4.29 7.10
N VAL A 160 -13.47 3.23 7.12
CA VAL A 160 -13.75 2.42 8.31
C VAL A 160 -12.47 1.73 8.81
N GLN A 161 -11.78 1.02 7.90
CA GLN A 161 -10.53 0.36 8.23
C GLN A 161 -9.37 1.35 8.43
N LEU A 162 -9.39 2.46 7.69
CA LEU A 162 -8.41 3.53 7.80
C LEU A 162 -8.45 4.15 9.20
N MET A 163 -9.64 4.49 9.71
CA MET A 163 -9.81 5.10 11.03
C MET A 163 -9.33 4.18 12.15
N GLU A 164 -9.66 2.89 12.08
CA GLU A 164 -9.18 1.90 13.05
C GLU A 164 -7.66 1.78 13.03
N SER A 165 -7.07 1.71 11.83
CA SER A 165 -5.62 1.69 11.70
C SER A 165 -4.97 2.99 12.18
N SER A 166 -5.62 4.14 11.97
CA SER A 166 -5.14 5.45 12.39
C SER A 166 -5.17 5.59 13.90
N PHE A 167 -6.28 5.21 14.54
CA PHE A 167 -6.45 5.26 16.00
C PHE A 167 -5.37 4.48 16.75
N VAL A 168 -5.08 3.25 16.29
CA VAL A 168 -4.07 2.39 16.93
C VAL A 168 -2.65 2.92 16.68
N TYR A 169 -2.36 3.32 15.43
CA TYR A 169 -1.01 3.76 15.06
C TYR A 169 -0.68 5.13 15.65
N TYR A 170 -1.58 6.10 15.57
CA TYR A 170 -1.38 7.46 16.05
C TYR A 170 -1.90 7.66 17.47
N LYS A 171 -1.88 6.60 18.30
CA LYS A 171 -2.49 6.61 19.62
C LYS A 171 -2.00 7.75 20.53
N GLY A 172 -0.74 8.15 20.39
CA GLY A 172 -0.13 9.23 21.17
C GLY A 172 -0.55 10.66 20.76
N THR A 173 -1.30 10.83 19.67
CA THR A 173 -1.73 12.17 19.22
C THR A 173 -2.72 12.82 20.17
N SER A 174 -2.82 14.14 20.11
CA SER A 174 -3.71 14.93 20.97
C SER A 174 -5.17 14.44 20.93
N ALA A 175 -5.64 14.01 19.76
CA ALA A 175 -7.01 13.53 19.55
C ALA A 175 -7.24 12.09 20.07
N PHE A 176 -6.21 11.25 20.13
CA PHE A 176 -6.37 9.82 20.48
C PHE A 176 -5.83 9.45 21.85
N SER A 177 -4.86 10.19 22.39
CA SER A 177 -4.12 9.88 23.63
C SER A 177 -5.03 9.69 24.84
N ARG A 178 -6.11 10.49 24.95
CA ARG A 178 -7.04 10.45 26.09
C ARG A 178 -8.22 9.49 25.93
N ALA A 179 -8.50 9.02 24.72
CA ALA A 179 -9.56 8.03 24.51
C ALA A 179 -9.05 6.65 24.94
N ARG A 180 -9.85 5.78 25.52
CA ARG A 180 -9.44 4.40 25.87
C ARG A 180 -9.67 3.44 24.71
N SER A 181 -10.76 3.64 23.97
CA SER A 181 -11.09 2.88 22.77
C SER A 181 -11.56 3.78 21.62
N LEU A 182 -11.63 3.21 20.42
CA LEU A 182 -12.16 3.91 19.26
C LEU A 182 -13.66 4.20 19.43
N GLU A 183 -14.40 3.30 20.07
CA GLU A 183 -15.81 3.48 20.40
C GLU A 183 -16.04 4.65 21.35
N GLU A 184 -15.20 4.80 22.38
CA GLU A 184 -15.26 5.94 23.28
C GLU A 184 -15.00 7.24 22.52
N PHE A 185 -13.96 7.28 21.68
CA PHE A 185 -13.67 8.43 20.83
C PHE A 185 -14.88 8.78 19.96
N LEU A 186 -15.47 7.82 19.25
CA LEU A 186 -16.60 8.05 18.35
C LEU A 186 -17.92 8.35 19.06
N SER A 187 -18.05 8.01 20.34
CA SER A 187 -19.24 8.36 21.13
C SER A 187 -19.33 9.86 21.41
N GLN A 188 -18.19 10.53 21.58
CA GLN A 188 -18.10 11.96 21.90
C GLN A 188 -16.85 12.58 21.23
N PRO A 189 -16.77 12.58 19.89
CA PRO A 189 -15.51 12.89 19.19
C PRO A 189 -15.03 14.31 19.48
N TYR A 190 -15.93 15.28 19.62
CA TYR A 190 -15.61 16.67 19.94
C TYR A 190 -15.02 16.88 21.35
N ARG A 191 -15.12 15.90 22.27
CA ARG A 191 -14.42 15.95 23.57
C ARG A 191 -12.92 15.70 23.42
N PHE A 192 -12.54 14.97 22.38
CA PHE A 192 -11.17 14.52 22.13
C PHE A 192 -10.51 15.32 21.00
N TYR A 193 -11.27 15.61 19.95
CA TYR A 193 -10.82 16.25 18.73
C TYR A 193 -10.81 17.79 18.85
N ASN A 194 -9.67 18.39 18.58
CA ASN A 194 -9.52 19.84 18.42
C ASN A 194 -8.90 20.15 17.05
N PRO A 195 -9.60 20.82 16.12
CA PRO A 195 -9.11 21.09 14.77
C PRO A 195 -7.88 22.04 14.75
N LYS A 196 -7.62 22.77 15.84
CA LYS A 196 -6.44 23.65 15.96
C LYS A 196 -5.19 22.92 16.42
N ALA A 197 -5.29 21.67 16.87
CA ALA A 197 -4.13 20.89 17.29
C ALA A 197 -3.32 20.45 16.06
N GLY A 198 -1.98 20.53 16.16
CA GLY A 198 -1.07 20.31 15.02
C GLY A 198 -1.10 18.90 14.42
N ASP A 199 -1.55 17.92 15.19
CA ASP A 199 -1.64 16.50 14.84
C ASP A 199 -3.09 16.00 14.67
N SER A 200 -4.08 16.90 14.69
CA SER A 200 -5.50 16.57 14.62
C SER A 200 -5.91 15.89 13.31
N HIS A 201 -5.20 16.16 12.22
CA HIS A 201 -5.47 15.61 10.88
C HIS A 201 -5.45 14.07 10.83
N TYR A 202 -4.72 13.40 11.72
CA TYR A 202 -4.74 11.93 11.82
C TYR A 202 -6.09 11.38 12.28
N ALA A 203 -6.93 12.20 12.93
CA ALA A 203 -8.15 11.74 13.57
C ALA A 203 -9.43 11.97 12.76
N LYS A 204 -9.39 12.71 11.65
CA LYS A 204 -10.59 13.04 10.87
C LYS A 204 -10.24 13.31 9.41
N ASN A 205 -10.96 12.66 8.49
CA ASN A 205 -10.85 12.82 7.05
C ASN A 205 -9.38 12.85 6.56
N LEU A 206 -8.62 11.82 6.94
CA LEU A 206 -7.18 11.75 6.71
C LEU A 206 -6.83 11.69 5.21
N MET A 207 -7.61 10.98 4.39
CA MET A 207 -7.38 10.98 2.94
C MET A 207 -7.64 12.37 2.36
N THR A 208 -8.75 13.01 2.74
CA THR A 208 -9.08 14.39 2.37
C THR A 208 -7.95 15.35 2.72
N PHE A 209 -7.36 15.19 3.91
CA PHE A 209 -6.21 15.98 4.35
C PHE A 209 -4.98 15.74 3.47
N ASP A 210 -4.63 14.48 3.19
CA ASP A 210 -3.48 14.11 2.35
C ASP A 210 -3.64 14.65 0.91
N PHE A 211 -4.86 14.65 0.36
CA PHE A 211 -5.20 15.29 -0.92
C PHE A 211 -5.15 16.83 -0.90
N GLY A 212 -4.87 17.45 0.24
CA GLY A 212 -4.65 18.89 0.38
C GLY A 212 -5.87 19.69 0.78
N PHE A 213 -7.02 19.06 0.96
CA PHE A 213 -8.27 19.73 1.32
C PHE A 213 -8.36 19.96 2.83
N ASN A 214 -9.40 20.68 3.26
CA ASN A 214 -9.70 20.91 4.67
C ASN A 214 -10.53 19.74 5.23
N PRO A 215 -10.02 18.96 6.21
CA PRO A 215 -10.72 17.81 6.79
C PRO A 215 -11.96 18.20 7.62
N ASP A 216 -12.07 19.47 8.01
CA ASP A 216 -13.19 20.01 8.78
C ASP A 216 -14.19 20.78 7.94
N ALA A 217 -14.02 20.77 6.61
CA ALA A 217 -14.97 21.45 5.74
C ALA A 217 -16.37 20.84 5.88
N GLU A 218 -17.38 21.71 5.88
CA GLU A 218 -18.77 21.31 5.85
C GLU A 218 -19.06 20.45 4.60
N VAL A 219 -19.86 19.40 4.78
CA VAL A 219 -20.17 18.44 3.73
C VAL A 219 -21.43 18.87 2.99
N THR A 220 -21.25 19.56 1.87
CA THR A 220 -22.35 19.89 0.94
C THR A 220 -22.14 19.19 -0.40
N ALA A 221 -23.23 18.87 -1.11
CA ALA A 221 -23.16 18.20 -2.41
C ALA A 221 -22.26 18.95 -3.41
N LYS A 222 -22.34 20.29 -3.42
CA LYS A 222 -21.48 21.13 -4.27
C LYS A 222 -20.00 20.98 -3.91
N ARG A 223 -19.65 21.01 -2.62
CA ARG A 223 -18.25 20.90 -2.19
C ARG A 223 -17.67 19.52 -2.44
N VAL A 224 -18.45 18.47 -2.16
CA VAL A 224 -18.07 17.08 -2.45
C VAL A 224 -17.82 16.90 -3.95
N ASN A 225 -18.74 17.33 -4.80
CA ASN A 225 -18.59 17.22 -6.25
C ASN A 225 -17.35 17.98 -6.77
N LEU A 226 -17.09 19.19 -6.29
CA LEU A 226 -15.89 19.94 -6.67
C LEU A 226 -14.60 19.26 -6.21
N MET A 227 -14.58 18.68 -5.01
CA MET A 227 -13.45 17.91 -4.49
C MET A 227 -13.18 16.67 -5.34
N LEU A 228 -14.21 15.88 -5.65
CA LEU A 228 -14.10 14.69 -6.49
C LEU A 228 -13.55 15.04 -7.88
N LYS A 229 -14.13 16.05 -8.53
CA LYS A 229 -13.64 16.55 -9.83
C LYS A 229 -12.20 17.06 -9.78
N ALA A 230 -11.81 17.71 -8.68
CA ALA A 230 -10.44 18.18 -8.51
C ALA A 230 -9.45 17.01 -8.38
N ILE A 231 -9.83 15.93 -7.69
CA ILE A 231 -9.02 14.71 -7.59
C ILE A 231 -8.96 14.00 -8.96
N GLU A 232 -10.10 13.79 -9.63
CA GLU A 232 -10.16 13.20 -10.98
C GLU A 232 -9.30 13.94 -11.99
N ALA A 233 -9.33 15.28 -11.97
CA ALA A 233 -8.52 16.08 -12.87
C ALA A 233 -7.02 16.08 -12.53
N SER A 234 -6.63 15.58 -11.35
CA SER A 234 -5.25 15.65 -10.85
C SER A 234 -4.50 14.32 -10.90
N PHE A 235 -5.21 13.19 -10.92
CA PHE A 235 -4.62 11.85 -10.84
C PHE A 235 -5.08 10.99 -12.01
N ASP A 236 -4.12 10.40 -12.72
CA ASP A 236 -4.37 9.45 -13.81
C ASP A 236 -4.88 8.10 -13.30
N LEU A 237 -4.57 7.73 -12.05
CA LEU A 237 -5.00 6.46 -11.44
C LEU A 237 -5.15 6.59 -9.92
N LEU A 238 -6.21 6.02 -9.36
CA LEU A 238 -6.36 5.81 -7.92
C LEU A 238 -6.48 4.32 -7.63
N LEU A 239 -5.52 3.80 -6.87
CA LEU A 239 -5.48 2.42 -6.40
C LEU A 239 -6.40 2.25 -5.19
N ILE A 240 -6.88 1.03 -4.94
CA ILE A 240 -7.72 0.69 -3.78
C ILE A 240 -7.02 -0.39 -2.94
N SER A 241 -6.73 -0.09 -1.68
CA SER A 241 -5.99 -0.98 -0.78
C SER A 241 -6.67 -2.34 -0.57
N GLU A 242 -8.00 -2.38 -0.59
CA GLU A 242 -8.81 -3.59 -0.46
C GLU A 242 -8.67 -4.53 -1.65
N TYR A 243 -8.30 -3.98 -2.81
CA TYR A 243 -8.07 -4.69 -4.08
C TYR A 243 -6.62 -4.46 -4.52
N PHE A 244 -5.68 -4.71 -3.60
CA PHE A 244 -4.27 -4.35 -3.79
C PHE A 244 -3.67 -5.07 -5.01
N ASP A 245 -3.95 -6.36 -5.20
CA ASP A 245 -3.39 -7.10 -6.33
C ASP A 245 -3.95 -6.59 -7.67
N GLU A 246 -5.26 -6.35 -7.75
CA GLU A 246 -5.90 -5.73 -8.92
C GLU A 246 -5.33 -4.33 -9.18
N SER A 247 -5.08 -3.57 -8.11
CA SER A 247 -4.46 -2.25 -8.17
C SER A 247 -3.04 -2.31 -8.73
N MET A 248 -2.22 -3.28 -8.30
CA MET A 248 -0.87 -3.45 -8.82
C MET A 248 -0.85 -3.90 -10.29
N VAL A 249 -1.80 -4.75 -10.70
CA VAL A 249 -2.00 -5.08 -12.12
C VAL A 249 -2.38 -3.83 -12.92
N LEU A 250 -3.33 -3.03 -12.43
CA LEU A 250 -3.73 -1.80 -13.13
C LEU A 250 -2.61 -0.77 -13.20
N LEU A 251 -1.77 -0.70 -12.15
CA LEU A 251 -0.57 0.13 -12.13
C LEU A 251 0.47 -0.33 -13.15
N LYS A 252 0.74 -1.64 -13.22
CA LYS A 252 1.61 -2.27 -14.24
C LYS A 252 1.20 -1.86 -15.64
N GLU A 253 -0.09 -2.01 -15.98
CA GLU A 253 -0.62 -1.66 -17.29
C GLU A 253 -0.53 -0.15 -17.56
N THR A 254 -0.87 0.69 -16.57
CA THR A 254 -0.84 2.16 -16.70
C THR A 254 0.58 2.70 -16.91
N LEU A 255 1.57 2.10 -16.25
CA LEU A 255 2.97 2.51 -16.36
C LEU A 255 3.74 1.76 -17.45
N CYS A 256 3.12 0.80 -18.13
CA CYS A 256 3.77 -0.07 -19.11
C CYS A 256 4.98 -0.80 -18.52
N TRP A 257 4.81 -1.31 -17.31
CA TRP A 257 5.82 -2.06 -16.58
C TRP A 257 5.63 -3.57 -16.77
N ASP A 258 6.67 -4.33 -16.46
CA ASP A 258 6.57 -5.79 -16.38
C ASP A 258 6.03 -6.24 -15.00
N LEU A 259 5.80 -7.55 -14.87
CA LEU A 259 5.27 -8.14 -13.64
C LEU A 259 6.26 -8.01 -12.46
N ASP A 260 7.56 -8.17 -12.73
CA ASP A 260 8.61 -8.15 -11.69
C ASP A 260 8.86 -6.73 -11.14
N SER A 261 8.51 -5.71 -11.91
CA SER A 261 8.51 -4.31 -11.49
C SER A 261 7.44 -4.00 -10.44
N VAL A 262 6.31 -4.73 -10.42
CA VAL A 262 5.20 -4.47 -9.48
C VAL A 262 5.04 -5.53 -8.40
N VAL A 263 5.75 -6.66 -8.47
CA VAL A 263 5.71 -7.69 -7.45
C VAL A 263 6.21 -7.14 -6.11
N SER A 264 5.55 -7.44 -5.00
CA SER A 264 5.88 -6.87 -3.70
C SER A 264 5.46 -7.77 -2.55
N PHE A 265 6.13 -7.66 -1.40
CA PHE A 265 5.62 -8.18 -0.14
C PHE A 265 4.92 -7.07 0.66
N PRO A 266 3.82 -7.37 1.38
CA PRO A 266 3.13 -6.38 2.21
C PRO A 266 4.03 -5.78 3.31
N LEU A 267 4.49 -4.53 3.10
CA LEU A 267 5.30 -3.81 4.08
C LEU A 267 4.43 -2.98 5.03
N ASN A 268 4.96 -2.73 6.23
CA ASN A 268 4.24 -2.05 7.32
C ASN A 268 2.88 -2.70 7.66
N SER A 269 2.79 -4.02 7.45
CA SER A 269 1.64 -4.83 7.82
C SER A 269 1.51 -4.91 9.33
N ARG A 270 0.31 -4.69 9.84
CA ARG A 270 0.02 -4.75 11.27
C ARG A 270 -0.36 -6.16 11.70
N ASP A 271 0.11 -6.57 12.86
CA ASP A 271 -0.26 -7.83 13.50
C ASP A 271 -1.76 -7.85 13.84
N SER A 272 -2.43 -8.98 13.57
CA SER A 272 -3.87 -9.16 13.86
C SER A 272 -4.19 -9.01 15.35
N SER A 273 -3.25 -9.33 16.24
CA SER A 273 -3.40 -9.16 17.70
C SER A 273 -3.68 -7.72 18.15
N THR A 274 -3.31 -6.74 17.32
CA THR A 274 -3.61 -5.34 17.61
C THR A 274 -4.84 -4.83 16.87
N ARG A 275 -5.41 -5.62 15.96
CA ARG A 275 -6.60 -5.23 15.17
C ARG A 275 -7.86 -5.48 15.98
N SER A 276 -8.74 -4.49 16.02
CA SER A 276 -10.04 -4.63 16.67
C SER A 276 -11.14 -4.89 15.62
N PRO A 277 -11.95 -5.95 15.76
CA PRO A 277 -13.14 -6.10 14.94
C PRO A 277 -14.10 -4.94 15.23
N LEU A 278 -14.67 -4.36 14.18
CA LEU A 278 -15.58 -3.22 14.31
C LEU A 278 -17.03 -3.70 14.14
N SER A 279 -17.89 -3.29 15.08
CA SER A 279 -19.33 -3.49 14.93
C SER A 279 -19.88 -2.66 13.76
N SER A 280 -21.02 -3.06 13.21
CA SER A 280 -21.73 -2.28 12.19
C SER A 280 -22.06 -0.86 12.68
N ILE A 281 -22.46 -0.72 13.94
CA ILE A 281 -22.75 0.56 14.58
C ILE A 281 -21.50 1.45 14.63
N THR A 282 -20.35 0.89 15.03
CA THR A 282 -19.07 1.61 15.04
C THR A 282 -18.68 2.03 13.62
N ALA A 283 -18.87 1.15 12.63
CA ALA A 283 -18.58 1.46 11.23
C ALA A 283 -19.41 2.65 10.71
N GLU A 284 -20.71 2.71 11.00
CA GLU A 284 -21.55 3.85 10.61
C GLU A 284 -21.13 5.16 11.29
N LYS A 285 -20.75 5.12 12.58
CA LYS A 285 -20.18 6.29 13.27
C LYS A 285 -18.89 6.76 12.60
N ILE A 286 -18.03 5.84 12.17
CA ILE A 286 -16.80 6.19 11.44
C ILE A 286 -17.11 6.86 10.10
N LYS A 287 -18.08 6.33 9.33
CA LYS A 287 -18.51 6.93 8.05
C LYS A 287 -19.08 8.33 8.25
N ALA A 288 -19.86 8.53 9.30
CA ALA A 288 -20.41 9.85 9.64
C ALA A 288 -19.31 10.83 10.08
N TRP A 289 -18.36 10.38 10.90
CA TRP A 289 -17.24 11.21 11.36
C TRP A 289 -16.27 11.59 10.22
N ASN A 290 -15.98 10.62 9.34
CA ASN A 290 -15.08 10.76 8.19
C ASN A 290 -15.86 10.90 6.88
N ARG A 291 -16.86 11.77 6.87
CA ARG A 291 -17.81 11.86 5.75
C ARG A 291 -17.18 12.25 4.42
N LEU A 292 -16.16 13.12 4.41
CA LEU A 292 -15.47 13.50 3.16
C LEU A 292 -14.66 12.32 2.59
N ASP A 293 -13.96 11.59 3.46
CA ASP A 293 -13.24 10.38 3.06
C ASP A 293 -14.19 9.29 2.56
N TRP A 294 -15.38 9.18 3.14
CA TRP A 294 -16.43 8.26 2.67
C TRP A 294 -16.88 8.58 1.25
N GLU A 295 -17.14 9.86 0.94
CA GLU A 295 -17.51 10.29 -0.42
C GLU A 295 -16.38 10.04 -1.43
N ILE A 296 -15.11 10.33 -1.06
CA ILE A 296 -13.94 10.02 -1.89
C ILE A 296 -13.89 8.52 -2.18
N TYR A 297 -13.92 7.68 -1.14
CA TYR A 297 -13.78 6.24 -1.29
C TYR A 297 -14.92 5.64 -2.11
N THR A 298 -16.18 5.99 -1.82
CA THR A 298 -17.32 5.42 -2.54
C THR A 298 -17.29 5.76 -4.02
N HIS A 299 -16.97 7.01 -4.38
CA HIS A 299 -16.85 7.43 -5.77
C HIS A 299 -15.74 6.68 -6.49
N PHE A 300 -14.52 6.70 -5.95
CA PHE A 300 -13.37 6.14 -6.64
C PHE A 300 -13.30 4.62 -6.61
N ASN A 301 -13.89 3.98 -5.61
CA ASN A 301 -14.08 2.53 -5.62
C ASN A 301 -14.98 2.09 -6.77
N ARG A 302 -16.08 2.82 -7.03
CA ARG A 302 -16.96 2.55 -8.18
C ARG A 302 -16.22 2.76 -9.49
N THR A 303 -15.57 3.92 -9.67
CA THR A 303 -14.87 4.22 -10.94
C THR A 303 -13.66 3.32 -11.18
N PHE A 304 -13.04 2.78 -10.12
CA PHE A 304 -11.98 1.78 -10.23
C PHE A 304 -12.48 0.53 -10.94
N TRP A 305 -13.62 -0.03 -10.52
CA TRP A 305 -14.20 -1.21 -11.17
C TRP A 305 -14.72 -0.91 -12.57
N GLU A 306 -15.36 0.25 -12.78
CA GLU A 306 -15.78 0.70 -14.13
C GLU A 306 -14.58 0.78 -15.09
N ARG A 307 -13.42 1.24 -14.60
CA ARG A 307 -12.18 1.28 -15.38
C ARG A 307 -11.66 -0.12 -15.70
N ILE A 308 -11.68 -1.05 -14.73
CA ILE A 308 -11.29 -2.44 -14.97
C ILE A 308 -12.17 -3.06 -16.06
N GLU A 309 -13.50 -2.89 -15.98
CA GLU A 309 -14.41 -3.40 -17.02
C GLU A 309 -14.07 -2.84 -18.41
N ARG A 310 -13.86 -1.52 -18.48
CA ARG A 310 -13.67 -0.81 -19.75
C ARG A 310 -12.31 -1.08 -20.39
N ASP A 311 -11.24 -1.03 -19.62
CA ASP A 311 -9.87 -0.96 -20.15
C ASP A 311 -9.15 -2.33 -20.14
N VAL A 312 -9.56 -3.26 -19.27
CA VAL A 312 -8.85 -4.54 -19.05
C VAL A 312 -9.75 -5.75 -19.26
N GLY A 313 -10.98 -5.70 -18.73
CA GLY A 313 -11.92 -6.82 -18.62
C GLY A 313 -11.64 -7.70 -17.39
N ARG A 314 -12.70 -8.16 -16.70
CA ARG A 314 -12.59 -8.96 -15.47
C ARG A 314 -11.77 -10.24 -15.62
N GLU A 315 -11.99 -10.97 -16.71
CA GLU A 315 -11.30 -12.25 -16.93
C GLU A 315 -9.79 -12.07 -17.12
N ARG A 316 -9.38 -11.04 -17.86
CA ARG A 316 -7.96 -10.68 -18.00
C ARG A 316 -7.40 -10.23 -16.66
N MET A 317 -8.10 -9.36 -15.93
CA MET A 317 -7.68 -8.91 -14.61
C MET A 317 -7.43 -10.09 -13.66
N TRP A 318 -8.33 -11.06 -13.58
CA TRP A 318 -8.14 -12.24 -12.73
C TRP A 318 -6.98 -13.13 -13.16
N ARG A 319 -6.70 -13.24 -14.46
CA ARG A 319 -5.51 -13.96 -14.95
C ARG A 319 -4.22 -13.28 -14.52
N GLU A 320 -4.13 -11.96 -14.70
CA GLU A 320 -2.96 -11.15 -14.31
C GLU A 320 -2.75 -11.18 -12.79
N VAL A 321 -3.83 -11.09 -11.99
CA VAL A 321 -3.75 -11.22 -10.53
C VAL A 321 -3.23 -12.59 -10.12
N ARG A 322 -3.68 -13.68 -10.78
CA ARG A 322 -3.13 -15.02 -10.51
C ARG A 322 -1.64 -15.10 -10.82
N ALA A 323 -1.19 -14.53 -11.94
CA ALA A 323 0.22 -14.48 -12.29
C ALA A 323 1.04 -13.70 -11.26
N LEU A 324 0.53 -12.54 -10.81
CA LEU A 324 1.15 -11.74 -9.75
C LEU A 324 1.31 -12.54 -8.45
N ARG A 325 0.25 -13.21 -7.99
CA ARG A 325 0.29 -14.04 -6.77
C ARG A 325 1.24 -15.23 -6.89
N GLN A 326 1.27 -15.88 -8.05
CA GLN A 326 2.21 -16.98 -8.32
C GLN A 326 3.66 -16.48 -8.21
N ARG A 327 3.96 -15.32 -8.81
CA ARG A 327 5.29 -14.72 -8.75
C ARG A 327 5.67 -14.28 -7.34
N GLN A 328 4.74 -13.69 -6.58
CA GLN A 328 4.95 -13.39 -5.15
C GLN A 328 5.28 -14.67 -4.35
N ALA A 329 4.56 -15.76 -4.58
CA ALA A 329 4.78 -17.03 -3.88
C ALA A 329 6.13 -17.69 -4.26
N GLU A 330 6.56 -17.55 -5.51
CA GLU A 330 7.89 -17.97 -5.94
C GLU A 330 8.98 -17.19 -5.21
N LEU A 331 8.91 -15.85 -5.24
CA LEU A 331 9.87 -15.00 -4.56
C LEU A 331 9.86 -15.23 -3.05
N ALA A 332 8.71 -15.49 -2.44
CA ALA A 332 8.63 -15.82 -1.02
C ALA A 332 9.44 -17.08 -0.68
N ARG A 333 9.34 -18.14 -1.49
CA ARG A 333 10.10 -19.39 -1.30
C ARG A 333 11.60 -19.20 -1.52
N THR A 334 11.98 -18.32 -2.43
CA THR A 334 13.39 -17.99 -2.71
C THR A 334 13.97 -17.14 -1.58
N CYS A 335 13.28 -16.07 -1.19
CA CYS A 335 13.84 -15.01 -0.36
C CYS A 335 13.65 -15.18 1.14
N LEU A 336 12.51 -15.72 1.58
CA LEU A 336 12.09 -15.60 2.97
C LEU A 336 12.45 -16.84 3.80
N GLN A 337 12.88 -16.60 5.04
CA GLN A 337 12.98 -17.64 6.06
C GLN A 337 11.57 -17.97 6.53
N GLY A 338 10.97 -19.01 5.95
CA GLY A 338 9.54 -19.30 6.08
C GLY A 338 8.72 -18.57 5.02
N THR A 339 7.38 -18.69 5.06
CA THR A 339 6.50 -18.14 4.02
C THR A 339 5.85 -16.80 4.39
N GLY A 340 6.05 -16.30 5.61
CA GLY A 340 5.28 -15.20 6.16
C GLY A 340 6.11 -14.16 6.90
N SER A 341 5.46 -13.04 7.18
CA SER A 341 5.99 -12.00 8.04
C SER A 341 6.06 -12.46 9.50
N VAL A 342 7.03 -11.97 10.25
CA VAL A 342 7.27 -12.28 11.65
C VAL A 342 7.08 -11.06 12.55
N GLY A 343 6.91 -11.32 13.84
CA GLY A 343 6.83 -10.28 14.85
C GLY A 343 8.13 -9.48 14.99
N PRO A 344 8.08 -8.22 15.45
CA PRO A 344 9.27 -7.36 15.53
C PRO A 344 10.41 -7.91 16.39
N LYS A 345 10.09 -8.73 17.42
CA LYS A 345 11.09 -9.39 18.28
C LYS A 345 11.81 -10.54 17.58
N ASP A 346 11.18 -11.13 16.58
CA ASP A 346 11.66 -12.31 15.86
C ASP A 346 12.44 -11.93 14.58
N ILE A 347 12.53 -10.63 14.27
CA ILE A 347 13.32 -10.11 13.15
C ILE A 347 14.80 -10.14 13.56
N LYS A 348 15.57 -10.97 12.85
CA LYS A 348 16.98 -11.24 13.10
C LYS A 348 17.87 -10.10 12.65
N ASP A 349 17.63 -9.55 11.46
CA ASP A 349 18.38 -8.42 10.91
C ASP A 349 17.77 -7.10 11.38
N SER A 350 18.51 -6.37 12.22
CA SER A 350 18.06 -5.08 12.77
C SER A 350 17.84 -4.02 11.70
N SER A 351 18.54 -4.09 10.56
CA SER A 351 18.36 -3.16 9.43
C SER A 351 17.03 -3.35 8.69
N LEU A 352 16.36 -4.49 8.88
CA LEU A 352 15.06 -4.79 8.29
C LEU A 352 13.89 -4.58 9.28
N ARG A 353 14.16 -4.04 10.47
CA ARG A 353 13.11 -3.80 11.47
C ARG A 353 12.25 -2.60 11.08
N PRO A 354 10.94 -2.77 10.83
CA PRO A 354 10.06 -1.65 10.56
C PRO A 354 9.87 -0.79 11.82
N LEU A 355 9.64 0.50 11.62
CA LEU A 355 9.35 1.43 12.71
C LEU A 355 8.09 0.98 13.46
N GLN A 356 8.24 0.77 14.76
CA GLN A 356 7.12 0.58 15.68
C GLN A 356 6.63 1.95 16.16
N TYR A 357 5.32 2.16 16.17
CA TYR A 357 4.75 3.46 16.53
C TYR A 357 3.36 3.32 17.14
N GLY A 358 3.08 4.15 18.16
CA GLY A 358 1.86 4.09 18.97
C GLY A 358 1.63 2.69 19.53
N ASN A 359 0.40 2.19 19.41
CA ASN A 359 0.03 0.86 19.89
C ASN A 359 0.08 -0.20 18.78
N ALA A 360 0.56 0.15 17.59
CA ALA A 360 0.61 -0.77 16.46
C ALA A 360 1.85 -1.68 16.57
N ARG A 361 1.61 -2.99 16.45
CA ARG A 361 2.68 -3.97 16.26
C ARG A 361 2.87 -4.22 14.77
N ILE A 362 3.98 -3.74 14.22
CA ILE A 362 4.27 -3.82 12.78
C ILE A 362 5.19 -5.02 12.51
N LEU A 363 4.75 -5.87 11.59
CA LEU A 363 5.42 -7.09 11.17
C LEU A 363 6.52 -6.80 10.14
N GLY A 364 7.55 -7.66 10.11
CA GLY A 364 8.63 -7.61 9.12
C GLY A 364 8.98 -9.00 8.61
N TYR A 365 10.14 -9.14 7.96
CA TYR A 365 10.54 -10.40 7.32
C TYR A 365 11.96 -10.79 7.72
N ASN A 366 12.23 -12.10 7.72
CA ASN A 366 13.58 -12.65 7.81
C ASN A 366 13.96 -13.19 6.44
N LEU A 367 15.17 -12.91 5.96
CA LEU A 367 15.71 -13.49 4.74
C LEU A 367 16.23 -14.91 4.99
N LYS A 368 16.13 -15.76 3.97
CA LYS A 368 16.69 -17.11 3.96
C LYS A 368 18.22 -17.04 4.02
N GLN A 369 18.84 -17.95 4.76
CA GLN A 369 20.30 -18.04 4.88
C GLN A 369 20.92 -18.77 3.67
N GLY A 370 22.18 -18.46 3.36
CA GLY A 370 22.94 -19.14 2.30
C GLY A 370 22.54 -18.75 0.88
N LEU A 371 21.89 -17.59 0.68
CA LEU A 371 21.66 -17.01 -0.64
C LEU A 371 22.99 -16.49 -1.21
N ASP A 372 23.18 -16.62 -2.52
CA ASP A 372 24.26 -15.92 -3.21
C ASP A 372 24.05 -14.40 -3.13
N GLU A 373 25.11 -13.62 -3.34
CA GLU A 373 25.12 -12.17 -3.16
C GLU A 373 24.05 -11.45 -4.02
N ALA A 374 23.88 -11.87 -5.28
CA ALA A 374 22.92 -11.25 -6.18
C ALA A 374 21.47 -11.53 -5.73
N THR A 375 21.18 -12.77 -5.35
CA THR A 375 19.86 -13.16 -4.82
C THR A 375 19.58 -12.49 -3.48
N GLU A 376 20.54 -12.45 -2.56
CA GLU A 376 20.41 -11.77 -1.26
C GLU A 376 20.08 -10.29 -1.46
N HIS A 377 20.80 -9.60 -2.35
CA HIS A 377 20.56 -8.20 -2.65
C HIS A 377 19.17 -7.96 -3.25
N MET A 378 18.73 -8.80 -4.20
CA MET A 378 17.37 -8.73 -4.76
C MET A 378 16.29 -8.95 -3.69
N CYS A 379 16.45 -9.99 -2.88
CA CYS A 379 15.53 -10.35 -1.81
C CYS A 379 15.47 -9.29 -0.71
N ARG A 380 16.61 -8.69 -0.35
CA ARG A 380 16.69 -7.61 0.63
C ARG A 380 15.85 -6.42 0.19
N ARG A 381 15.98 -5.98 -1.07
CA ARG A 381 15.22 -4.84 -1.61
C ARG A 381 13.70 -5.06 -1.53
N LEU A 382 13.21 -6.30 -1.69
CA LEU A 382 11.79 -6.65 -1.56
C LEU A 382 11.23 -6.46 -0.14
N VAL A 383 12.08 -6.54 0.89
CA VAL A 383 11.65 -6.52 2.30
C VAL A 383 12.11 -5.27 3.06
N THR A 384 12.95 -4.43 2.47
CA THR A 384 13.45 -3.19 3.09
C THR A 384 12.29 -2.23 3.42
N PRO A 385 12.09 -1.87 4.71
CA PRO A 385 11.03 -0.93 5.08
C PRO A 385 11.33 0.50 4.62
N GLU A 386 10.28 1.32 4.49
CA GLU A 386 10.32 2.63 3.83
C GLU A 386 11.37 3.61 4.38
N LEU A 387 11.56 3.63 5.71
CA LEU A 387 12.47 4.57 6.34
C LEU A 387 13.92 4.22 6.04
N GLN A 388 14.25 2.92 6.12
CA GLN A 388 15.59 2.43 5.81
C GLN A 388 15.93 2.60 4.34
N TYR A 389 14.96 2.41 3.45
CA TYR A 389 15.14 2.71 2.03
C TYR A 389 15.47 4.19 1.79
N SER A 390 14.79 5.09 2.52
CA SER A 390 15.00 6.53 2.41
C SER A 390 16.32 7.02 3.03
N THR A 391 16.93 6.24 3.94
CA THR A 391 18.18 6.60 4.64
C THR A 391 19.41 5.86 4.13
N ALA A 392 19.27 4.87 3.26
CA ALA A 392 20.37 4.01 2.82
C ALA A 392 21.49 4.84 2.15
N PRO A 393 22.75 4.75 2.59
CA PRO A 393 23.86 5.56 2.05
C PRO A 393 24.15 5.35 0.55
N LEU A 394 23.50 4.39 -0.09
CA LEU A 394 23.52 4.20 -1.54
C LEU A 394 23.07 5.47 -2.30
N TRP A 395 22.12 6.26 -1.79
CA TRP A 395 21.70 7.49 -2.49
C TRP A 395 22.75 8.60 -2.41
N ALA A 396 23.56 8.64 -1.35
CA ALA A 396 24.63 9.63 -1.21
C ALA A 396 25.76 9.39 -2.24
N LEU A 397 26.01 8.14 -2.64
CA LEU A 397 26.98 7.84 -3.71
C LEU A 397 26.47 8.27 -5.10
N TRP A 398 25.16 8.28 -5.31
CA TRP A 398 24.55 8.65 -6.61
C TRP A 398 24.48 10.16 -6.85
N THR A 399 24.27 10.96 -5.80
CA THR A 399 24.39 12.43 -5.89
C THR A 399 25.83 12.88 -6.14
N TYR A 400 26.84 12.16 -5.63
CA TYR A 400 28.25 12.51 -5.90
C TYR A 400 28.71 12.12 -7.31
N LEU A 401 28.24 11.01 -7.87
CA LEU A 401 28.64 10.56 -9.22
C LEU A 401 27.93 11.30 -10.37
N THR A 402 26.81 11.96 -10.11
CA THR A 402 26.04 12.70 -11.15
C THR A 402 26.35 14.21 -11.19
N VAL A 403 27.05 14.75 -10.18
CA VAL A 403 27.35 16.20 -10.07
C VAL A 403 28.82 16.53 -10.42
N THR A 404 29.67 15.52 -10.64
CA THR A 404 31.06 15.75 -11.05
C THR A 404 31.30 15.15 -12.43
N PRO A 405 31.53 15.95 -13.49
CA PRO A 405 32.09 15.39 -14.71
C PRO A 405 33.47 14.87 -14.36
N LEU A 406 33.69 13.57 -14.50
CA LEU A 406 35.04 13.00 -14.64
C LEU A 406 35.63 13.55 -15.95
N ARG A 407 36.17 14.77 -15.88
CA ARG A 407 37.16 15.28 -16.81
C ARG A 407 38.41 15.61 -15.99
N SER A 408 39.54 15.24 -16.60
CA SER A 408 40.92 15.39 -16.15
C SER A 408 41.37 14.50 -14.98
N LEU A 409 41.91 13.34 -15.32
CA LEU A 409 43.12 12.76 -14.71
C LEU A 409 43.70 11.64 -15.61
N LEU A 410 43.81 11.89 -16.92
CA LEU A 410 44.62 11.10 -17.84
C LEU A 410 45.13 12.01 -18.97
N SER A 411 46.05 12.91 -18.62
CA SER A 411 46.96 13.59 -19.56
C SER A 411 47.99 14.33 -18.72
N GLN A 412 49.06 13.62 -18.34
CA GLN A 412 50.41 14.14 -18.12
C GLN A 412 51.29 12.98 -17.64
N GLN A 413 51.65 12.11 -18.58
CA GLN A 413 52.94 11.43 -18.64
C GLN A 413 53.20 11.19 -20.12
N GLY A 414 54.12 12.00 -20.65
CA GLY A 414 54.49 12.14 -22.05
C GLY A 414 55.40 13.35 -22.15
#